data_AF-A0AAJ0H7V9-F1
#
_entry.id   AF-A0AAJ0H7V9-F1
#
_cell.length_a   1.000
_cell.length_b   1.000
_cell.length_c   1.000
_cell.angle_alpha   90.00
_cell.angle_beta   90.00
_cell.angle_gamma   90.00
#
_symmetry.space_group_name_H-M   'P 1'
#
loop_
_entity.id
_entity.type
_entity.pdbx_description
1 polymer ?
#
loop_
_entity_poly.entity_id
_entity_poly.type
_entity_poly.pdbx_seq_one_letter_code
_entity_poly.pdbx_strand_id
1 'polypeptide(L)'
;MTLTNTGTKEKLETARRISRDVRGKYEAMAREFDYHHSISRTDPDEEGREPGHKTGLALALLGVELAQKDQEFIRLERHSVFEERDSGALDQKVAELQLRLLDKRYLAVGQELWEHQKKAVRFDLETVFGSCAQSVVRPGNALLMPMLVKHRFDNFEIVIVPVDASETPIQRWRCDFMSADLTLEQTCQLHTGVPGGMQHGMELVFFNEKRPVPRLLYLHFIMALARIKDLRRPGWKDVWARYHQQPPFPTPCAYMRKSIILALVTHFETVVDEMLMLESWIAGNGFEVPLCPLTDAESVEMARRLREAAEIRMLDEERQIRLLHYETDDGTGSESD
;
A
#
# COMPACT_ATOMS: atom_id res chain seq x y z
N MET A 1 -14.13 31.90 30.07
CA MET A 1 -13.69 30.49 29.96
C MET A 1 -12.83 30.37 28.72
N THR A 2 -11.51 30.28 28.87
CA THR A 2 -10.51 30.27 27.77
C THR A 2 -9.53 29.08 27.87
N LEU A 3 -9.85 28.10 28.73
CA LEU A 3 -8.92 27.02 29.13
C LEU A 3 -8.86 25.82 28.16
N THR A 4 -9.62 25.79 27.07
CA THR A 4 -9.69 24.63 26.17
C THR A 4 -8.66 24.63 25.03
N ASN A 5 -8.07 25.78 24.68
CA ASN A 5 -7.22 25.89 23.48
C ASN A 5 -5.75 25.48 23.73
N THR A 6 -5.28 25.44 24.97
CA THR A 6 -3.86 25.12 25.26
C THR A 6 -3.53 23.65 24.95
N GLY A 7 -4.42 22.71 25.29
CA GLY A 7 -4.18 21.28 25.09
C GLY A 7 -4.10 20.86 23.62
N THR A 8 -4.96 21.42 22.75
CA THR A 8 -4.95 21.11 21.31
C THR A 8 -3.66 21.63 20.64
N LYS A 9 -3.19 22.82 21.04
CA LYS A 9 -1.94 23.41 20.55
C LYS A 9 -0.70 22.59 20.91
N GLU A 10 -0.61 22.13 22.16
CA GLU A 10 0.51 21.28 22.61
C GLU A 10 0.54 19.94 21.87
N LYS A 11 -0.62 19.32 21.63
CA LYS A 11 -0.74 18.09 20.82
C LYS A 11 -0.29 18.33 19.38
N LEU A 12 -0.72 19.43 18.77
CA LEU A 12 -0.31 19.82 17.42
C LEU A 12 1.20 20.03 17.29
N GLU A 13 1.80 20.72 18.26
CA GLU A 13 3.24 20.96 18.27
C GLU A 13 4.02 19.65 18.45
N THR A 14 3.54 18.77 19.33
CA THR A 14 4.12 17.44 19.53
C THR A 14 4.04 16.60 18.26
N ALA A 15 2.87 16.53 17.61
CA ALA A 15 2.69 15.80 16.36
C ALA A 15 3.57 16.37 15.23
N ARG A 16 3.69 17.69 15.13
CA ARG A 16 4.56 18.37 14.15
C ARG A 16 6.04 18.02 14.39
N ARG A 17 6.48 17.96 15.64
CA ARG A 17 7.86 17.58 16.00
C ARG A 17 8.13 16.12 15.61
N ILE A 18 7.20 15.21 15.91
CA ILE A 18 7.33 13.79 15.57
C ILE A 18 7.40 13.61 14.04
N SER A 19 6.47 14.21 13.29
CA SER A 19 6.48 14.16 11.82
C SER A 19 7.82 14.67 11.24
N ARG A 20 8.37 15.77 11.77
CA ARG A 20 9.67 16.31 11.33
C ARG A 20 10.83 15.35 11.61
N ASP A 21 10.84 14.70 12.77
CA ASP A 21 11.88 13.72 13.12
C ASP A 21 11.85 12.51 12.19
N VAL A 22 10.67 11.92 11.99
CA VAL A 22 10.48 10.77 11.08
C VAL A 22 10.85 11.15 9.64
N ARG A 23 10.50 12.36 9.20
CA ARG A 23 10.88 12.89 7.87
C ARG A 23 12.40 12.99 7.72
N GLY A 24 13.10 13.49 8.74
CA GLY A 24 14.56 13.60 8.74
C GLY A 24 15.23 12.23 8.59
N LYS A 25 14.72 11.22 9.31
CA LYS A 25 15.17 9.82 9.19
C LYS A 25 14.90 9.27 7.78
N TYR A 26 13.70 9.48 7.26
CA TYR A 26 13.30 9.02 5.92
C TYR A 26 14.21 9.61 4.83
N GLU A 27 14.44 10.92 4.86
CA GLU A 27 15.30 11.59 3.87
C GLU A 27 16.76 11.16 3.98
N ALA A 28 17.27 10.91 5.18
CA ALA A 28 18.61 10.39 5.38
C ALA A 28 18.77 8.99 4.75
N MET A 29 17.85 8.08 5.04
CA MET A 29 17.86 6.73 4.48
C MET A 29 17.60 6.72 2.97
N ALA A 30 16.74 7.60 2.46
CA ALA A 30 16.50 7.74 1.04
C ALA A 30 17.78 8.16 0.29
N ARG A 31 18.53 9.11 0.84
CA ARG A 31 19.83 9.52 0.27
C ARG A 31 20.85 8.39 0.25
N GLU A 32 20.93 7.61 1.33
CA GLU A 32 21.80 6.43 1.42
C GLU A 32 21.40 5.37 0.38
N PHE A 33 20.10 5.08 0.26
CA PHE A 33 19.55 4.15 -0.71
C PHE A 33 19.85 4.59 -2.15
N ASP A 34 19.62 5.85 -2.48
CA ASP A 34 19.89 6.42 -3.81
C ASP A 34 21.39 6.39 -4.14
N TYR A 35 22.25 6.69 -3.15
CA TYR A 35 23.70 6.60 -3.30
C TYR A 35 24.13 5.18 -3.68
N HIS A 36 23.70 4.16 -2.92
CA HIS A 36 24.01 2.77 -3.23
C HIS A 36 23.42 2.32 -4.57
N HIS A 37 22.22 2.77 -4.92
CA HIS A 37 21.60 2.45 -6.22
C HIS A 37 22.30 3.11 -7.40
N SER A 38 22.90 4.29 -7.21
CA SER A 38 23.66 4.99 -8.26
C SER A 38 24.99 4.30 -8.58
N ILE A 39 25.67 3.75 -7.56
CA ILE A 39 26.95 3.05 -7.71
C ILE A 39 26.77 1.68 -8.38
N SER A 40 25.65 0.99 -8.14
CA SER A 40 25.41 -0.33 -8.72
C SER A 40 25.05 -0.31 -10.21
N ARG A 41 24.78 0.85 -10.81
CA ARG A 41 24.42 0.99 -12.23
C ARG A 41 25.62 1.15 -13.17
N THR A 42 26.84 1.10 -12.66
CA THR A 42 28.04 1.48 -13.43
C THR A 42 28.56 0.40 -14.37
N ASP A 43 28.07 -0.86 -14.27
CA ASP A 43 28.36 -1.92 -15.24
C ASP A 43 27.11 -2.26 -16.08
N PRO A 44 27.06 -1.88 -17.37
CA PRO A 44 25.88 -2.07 -18.22
C PRO A 44 25.58 -3.54 -18.58
N ASP A 45 26.50 -4.46 -18.32
CA ASP A 45 26.38 -5.88 -18.70
C ASP A 45 26.04 -6.81 -17.52
N GLU A 46 26.01 -6.31 -16.28
CA GLU A 46 25.49 -7.08 -15.14
C GLU A 46 24.01 -6.73 -14.92
N GLU A 47 23.12 -7.74 -14.99
CA GLU A 47 21.74 -7.60 -14.50
C GLU A 47 21.80 -7.13 -13.04
N GLY A 48 21.64 -5.81 -12.86
CA GLY A 48 21.88 -5.15 -11.60
C GLY A 48 21.12 -5.83 -10.48
N ARG A 49 21.86 -6.34 -9.48
CA ARG A 49 21.26 -6.80 -8.22
C ARG A 49 20.33 -5.71 -7.74
N GLU A 50 19.05 -6.05 -7.54
CA GLU A 50 18.11 -5.12 -6.90
C GLU A 50 18.77 -4.57 -5.63
N PRO A 51 18.63 -3.27 -5.35
CA PRO A 51 19.21 -2.66 -4.16
C PRO A 51 18.85 -3.48 -2.93
N GLY A 52 19.76 -3.51 -1.93
CA GLY A 52 19.67 -4.36 -0.75
C GLY A 52 18.23 -4.45 -0.23
N HIS A 53 17.62 -5.62 -0.41
CA HIS A 53 16.20 -5.86 -0.15
C HIS A 53 15.77 -5.36 1.24
N LYS A 54 16.66 -5.52 2.23
CA LYS A 54 16.47 -5.01 3.60
C LYS A 54 16.37 -3.49 3.66
N THR A 55 17.32 -2.77 3.05
CA THR A 55 17.31 -1.30 3.01
C THR A 55 16.09 -0.76 2.25
N GLY A 56 15.68 -1.41 1.16
CA GLY A 56 14.46 -1.07 0.43
C GLY A 56 13.19 -1.24 1.26
N LEU A 57 13.10 -2.35 2.02
CA LEU A 57 12.00 -2.59 2.95
C LEU A 57 11.99 -1.56 4.09
N ALA A 58 13.13 -1.31 4.72
CA ALA A 58 13.27 -0.34 5.81
C ALA A 58 12.83 1.07 5.35
N LEU A 59 13.29 1.50 4.18
CA LEU A 59 12.89 2.79 3.60
C LEU A 59 11.38 2.85 3.31
N ALA A 60 10.80 1.76 2.81
CA ALA A 60 9.37 1.69 2.58
C ALA A 60 8.57 1.77 3.89
N LEU A 61 8.96 1.04 4.93
CA LEU A 61 8.33 1.06 6.25
C LEU A 61 8.43 2.45 6.91
N LEU A 62 9.57 3.11 6.80
CA LEU A 62 9.77 4.46 7.31
C LEU A 62 8.90 5.49 6.57
N GLY A 63 8.68 5.29 5.26
CA GLY A 63 7.72 6.08 4.49
C GLY A 63 6.26 5.84 4.91
N VAL A 64 5.89 4.61 5.29
CA VAL A 64 4.57 4.30 5.88
C VAL A 64 4.39 5.05 7.20
N GLU A 65 5.38 4.98 8.09
CA GLU A 65 5.35 5.68 9.39
C GLU A 65 5.22 7.20 9.19
N LEU A 66 6.03 7.78 8.29
CA LEU A 66 5.98 9.21 7.98
C LEU A 66 4.57 9.64 7.56
N ALA A 67 3.99 8.94 6.59
CA ALA A 67 2.67 9.27 6.07
C ALA A 67 1.56 9.10 7.13
N GLN A 68 1.66 8.08 7.99
CA GLN A 68 0.73 7.93 9.13
C GLN A 68 0.83 9.11 10.12
N LYS A 69 2.06 9.55 10.45
CA LYS A 69 2.27 10.71 11.34
C LYS A 69 1.79 12.01 10.72
N ASP A 70 1.94 12.18 9.41
CA ASP A 70 1.39 13.33 8.70
C ASP A 70 -0.14 13.31 8.67
N GLN A 71 -0.78 12.14 8.51
CA GLN A 71 -2.24 12.02 8.63
C GLN A 71 -2.75 12.35 10.03
N GLU A 72 -2.07 11.85 11.07
CA GLU A 72 -2.39 12.15 12.47
C GLU A 72 -2.29 13.67 12.74
N PHE A 73 -1.21 14.30 12.24
CA PHE A 73 -1.02 15.74 12.32
C PHE A 73 -2.15 16.51 11.63
N ILE A 74 -2.53 16.12 10.40
CA ILE A 74 -3.63 16.76 9.66
C ILE A 74 -4.97 16.56 10.38
N ARG A 75 -5.23 15.40 10.99
CA ARG A 75 -6.44 15.16 11.80
C ARG A 75 -6.50 16.12 13.00
N LEU A 76 -5.40 16.33 13.69
CA LEU A 76 -5.31 17.29 14.78
C LEU A 76 -5.50 18.73 14.30
N GLU A 77 -4.95 19.11 13.13
CA GLU A 77 -5.15 20.45 12.56
C GLU A 77 -6.62 20.69 12.25
N ARG A 78 -7.31 19.71 11.67
CA ARG A 78 -8.75 19.79 11.42
C ARG A 78 -9.55 19.99 12.70
N HIS A 79 -9.21 19.23 13.74
CA HIS A 79 -9.88 19.36 15.03
C HIS A 79 -9.72 20.78 15.60
N SER A 80 -8.50 21.33 15.56
CA SER A 80 -8.24 22.71 15.98
C SER A 80 -9.05 23.73 15.18
N VAL A 81 -9.17 23.57 13.85
CA VAL A 81 -9.99 24.46 13.02
C VAL A 81 -11.47 24.38 13.39
N PHE A 82 -11.99 23.20 13.74
CA PHE A 82 -13.36 23.05 14.24
C PHE A 82 -13.54 23.78 15.59
N GLU A 83 -12.62 23.62 16.54
CA GLU A 83 -12.68 24.31 17.83
C GLU A 83 -12.63 25.84 17.69
N GLU A 84 -11.77 26.35 16.81
CA GLU A 84 -11.66 27.79 16.54
C GLU A 84 -12.90 28.35 15.84
N ARG A 85 -13.49 27.60 14.91
CA ARG A 85 -14.76 27.98 14.27
C ARG A 85 -15.90 28.01 15.29
N ASP A 86 -16.03 26.96 16.09
CA ASP A 86 -17.17 26.80 17.01
C ASP A 86 -17.10 27.78 18.20
N SER A 87 -15.88 28.21 18.57
CA SER A 87 -15.69 29.29 19.55
C SER A 87 -15.86 30.71 18.98
N GLY A 88 -16.05 30.83 17.66
CA GLY A 88 -16.12 32.13 16.97
C GLY A 88 -14.77 32.83 16.83
N ALA A 89 -13.66 32.16 17.17
CA ALA A 89 -12.31 32.68 16.99
C ALA A 89 -11.89 32.73 15.52
N LEU A 90 -12.50 31.89 14.67
CA LEU A 90 -12.26 31.83 13.24
C LEU A 90 -13.56 32.09 12.46
N ASP A 91 -13.50 33.01 11.48
CA ASP A 91 -14.61 33.26 10.58
C ASP A 91 -15.03 31.97 9.84
N GLN A 92 -16.34 31.76 9.67
CA GLN A 92 -16.87 30.53 9.10
C GLN A 92 -16.33 30.26 7.70
N LYS A 93 -16.26 31.28 6.82
CA LYS A 93 -15.78 31.08 5.45
C LYS A 93 -14.30 30.73 5.42
N VAL A 94 -13.52 31.33 6.33
CA VAL A 94 -12.10 31.02 6.50
C VAL A 94 -11.92 29.58 7.00
N ALA A 95 -12.69 29.15 8.00
CA ALA A 95 -12.65 27.78 8.51
C ALA A 95 -13.00 26.74 7.43
N GLU A 96 -14.05 26.98 6.64
CA GLU A 96 -14.44 26.10 5.52
C GLU A 96 -13.32 25.98 4.47
N LEU A 97 -12.66 27.10 4.12
CA LEU A 97 -11.54 27.07 3.18
C LEU A 97 -10.36 26.27 3.73
N GLN A 98 -10.00 26.48 5.00
CA GLN A 98 -8.93 25.72 5.66
C GLN A 98 -9.24 24.23 5.70
N LEU A 99 -10.46 23.84 6.07
CA LEU A 99 -10.87 22.43 6.08
C LEU A 99 -10.75 21.79 4.70
N ARG A 100 -11.15 22.48 3.62
CA ARG A 100 -10.97 21.97 2.24
C ARG A 100 -9.50 21.78 1.87
N LEU A 101 -8.61 22.68 2.31
CA LEU A 101 -7.17 22.52 2.08
C LEU A 101 -6.59 21.35 2.87
N LEU A 102 -7.03 21.15 4.12
CA LEU A 102 -6.64 20.00 4.94
C LEU A 102 -7.15 18.68 4.35
N ASP A 103 -8.36 18.64 3.79
CA ASP A 103 -8.89 17.48 3.08
C ASP A 103 -8.00 17.09 1.88
N LYS A 104 -7.59 18.07 1.07
CA LYS A 104 -6.67 17.83 -0.05
C LYS A 104 -5.32 17.28 0.41
N ARG A 105 -4.74 17.86 1.47
CA ARG A 105 -3.48 17.38 2.06
C ARG A 105 -3.62 15.96 2.61
N TYR A 106 -4.72 15.67 3.31
CA TYR A 106 -4.99 14.35 3.86
C TYR A 106 -5.05 13.28 2.76
N LEU A 107 -5.72 13.57 1.65
CA LEU A 107 -5.78 12.68 0.49
C LEU A 107 -4.41 12.48 -0.16
N ALA A 108 -3.61 13.55 -0.30
CA ALA A 108 -2.26 13.45 -0.86
C ALA A 108 -1.34 12.56 0.01
N VAL A 109 -1.34 12.77 1.33
CA VAL A 109 -0.59 11.92 2.27
C VAL A 109 -1.12 10.48 2.25
N GLY A 110 -2.44 10.29 2.10
CA GLY A 110 -3.04 8.96 1.91
C GLY A 110 -2.62 8.26 0.60
N GLN A 111 -2.19 9.01 -0.42
CA GLN A 111 -1.56 8.44 -1.61
C GLN A 111 -0.10 8.05 -1.34
N GLU A 112 0.66 8.89 -0.64
CA GLU A 112 2.04 8.57 -0.26
C GLU A 112 2.10 7.32 0.63
N LEU A 113 1.24 7.25 1.66
CA LEU A 113 1.08 6.09 2.53
C LEU A 113 0.88 4.81 1.71
N TRP A 114 -0.04 4.87 0.75
CA TRP A 114 -0.34 3.77 -0.14
C TRP A 114 0.87 3.34 -0.98
N GLU A 115 1.59 4.28 -1.59
CA GLU A 115 2.80 3.97 -2.36
C GLU A 115 3.88 3.29 -1.51
N HIS A 116 4.06 3.75 -0.27
CA HIS A 116 5.01 3.16 0.67
C HIS A 116 4.58 1.76 1.11
N GLN A 117 3.29 1.54 1.39
CA GLN A 117 2.73 0.21 1.68
C GLN A 117 2.92 -0.74 0.51
N LYS A 118 2.64 -0.31 -0.72
CA LYS A 118 2.85 -1.13 -1.93
C LYS A 118 4.32 -1.53 -2.08
N LYS A 119 5.26 -0.62 -1.82
CA LYS A 119 6.70 -0.92 -1.80
C LYS A 119 7.05 -1.91 -0.68
N ALA A 120 6.57 -1.69 0.54
CA ALA A 120 6.83 -2.57 1.67
C ALA A 120 6.32 -4.00 1.42
N VAL A 121 5.07 -4.13 0.95
CA VAL A 121 4.49 -5.43 0.56
C VAL A 121 5.32 -6.08 -0.53
N ARG A 122 5.80 -5.34 -1.55
CA ARG A 122 6.69 -5.89 -2.60
C ARG A 122 7.97 -6.47 -2.00
N PHE A 123 8.57 -5.78 -1.03
CA PHE A 123 9.75 -6.28 -0.31
C PHE A 123 9.41 -7.31 0.77
N ASP A 124 8.15 -7.65 1.03
CA ASP A 124 7.76 -8.63 2.04
C ASP A 124 6.91 -9.78 1.45
N LEU A 125 6.93 -9.93 0.12
CA LEU A 125 6.16 -10.96 -0.58
C LEU A 125 6.53 -12.39 -0.14
N GLU A 126 7.74 -12.60 0.37
CA GLU A 126 8.17 -13.88 0.93
C GLU A 126 7.44 -14.20 2.25
N THR A 127 7.17 -13.20 3.09
CA THR A 127 6.34 -13.34 4.29
C THR A 127 4.86 -13.52 3.91
N VAL A 128 4.40 -12.82 2.86
CA VAL A 128 3.02 -12.90 2.34
C VAL A 128 2.71 -14.27 1.72
N PHE A 129 3.64 -14.86 0.96
CA PHE A 129 3.40 -16.13 0.25
C PHE A 129 4.08 -17.35 0.89
N GLY A 130 4.86 -17.18 1.96
CA GLY A 130 5.62 -18.23 2.65
C GLY A 130 6.72 -18.85 1.79
N SER A 131 7.26 -20.01 2.19
CA SER A 131 8.29 -20.75 1.42
C SER A 131 7.85 -21.22 0.03
N CYS A 132 6.56 -21.04 -0.32
CA CYS A 132 6.02 -21.18 -1.67
C CYS A 132 6.25 -19.94 -2.56
N ALA A 133 6.91 -18.91 -2.03
CA ALA A 133 7.46 -17.77 -2.76
C ALA A 133 8.64 -18.21 -3.64
N GLN A 134 8.41 -19.18 -4.52
CA GLN A 134 9.27 -19.36 -5.68
C GLN A 134 9.28 -18.03 -6.46
N SER A 135 10.39 -17.31 -6.30
CA SER A 135 10.79 -16.02 -6.86
C SER A 135 9.67 -15.14 -7.42
N VAL A 136 9.39 -14.04 -6.70
CA VAL A 136 8.66 -12.86 -7.22
C VAL A 136 9.27 -12.40 -8.54
N VAL A 137 10.58 -12.56 -8.69
CA VAL A 137 11.34 -12.34 -9.93
C VAL A 137 11.23 -13.58 -10.81
N ARG A 138 10.05 -13.81 -11.36
CA ARG A 138 9.83 -14.77 -12.45
C ARG A 138 9.14 -14.08 -13.60
N PRO A 139 9.45 -14.44 -14.85
CA PRO A 139 8.76 -13.89 -16.02
C PRO A 139 7.23 -14.03 -15.96
N GLY A 140 6.70 -15.04 -15.27
CA GLY A 140 5.25 -15.24 -15.08
C GLY A 140 4.58 -14.23 -14.12
N ASN A 141 5.36 -13.42 -13.41
CA ASN A 141 4.88 -12.37 -12.51
C ASN A 141 4.95 -10.98 -13.15
N ALA A 142 5.44 -10.88 -14.40
CA ALA A 142 5.53 -9.65 -15.15
C ALA A 142 4.44 -9.59 -16.23
N LEU A 143 3.75 -8.47 -16.31
CA LEU A 143 2.81 -8.17 -17.38
C LEU A 143 3.35 -7.02 -18.22
N LEU A 144 3.53 -7.29 -19.52
CA LEU A 144 3.85 -6.24 -20.47
C LEU A 144 2.53 -5.59 -20.92
N MET A 145 2.38 -4.30 -20.65
CA MET A 145 1.16 -3.54 -20.92
C MET A 145 1.51 -2.20 -21.58
N PRO A 146 0.64 -1.65 -22.45
CA PRO A 146 0.77 -0.26 -22.89
C PRO A 146 0.82 0.68 -21.69
N MET A 147 1.62 1.74 -21.77
CA MET A 147 1.89 2.68 -20.66
C MET A 147 0.61 3.17 -19.96
N LEU A 148 -0.45 3.49 -20.70
CA LEU A 148 -1.72 3.94 -20.13
C LEU A 148 -2.44 2.83 -19.34
N VAL A 149 -2.47 1.60 -19.89
CA VAL A 149 -3.07 0.44 -19.20
C VAL A 149 -2.27 0.11 -17.94
N LYS A 150 -0.93 0.15 -18.04
CA LYS A 150 -0.04 -0.02 -16.90
C LYS A 150 -0.34 1.01 -15.80
N HIS A 151 -0.47 2.28 -16.16
CA HIS A 151 -0.80 3.34 -15.19
C HIS A 151 -2.11 3.07 -14.46
N ARG A 152 -3.17 2.69 -15.19
CA ARG A 152 -4.47 2.34 -14.59
C ARG A 152 -4.38 1.10 -13.70
N PHE A 153 -3.65 0.08 -14.14
CA PHE A 153 -3.43 -1.14 -13.35
C PHE A 153 -2.67 -0.83 -12.05
N ASP A 154 -1.64 0.00 -12.12
CA ASP A 154 -0.85 0.41 -10.96
C ASP A 154 -1.63 1.27 -9.96
N ASN A 155 -2.62 2.03 -10.44
CA ASN A 155 -3.52 2.87 -9.66
C ASN A 155 -4.79 2.15 -9.19
N PHE A 156 -4.90 0.83 -9.42
CA PHE A 156 -6.07 0.02 -9.03
C PHE A 156 -7.40 0.43 -9.69
N GLU A 157 -7.31 1.05 -10.87
CA GLU A 157 -8.46 1.48 -11.65
C GLU A 157 -9.03 0.35 -12.49
N ILE A 158 -8.20 -0.64 -12.78
CA ILE A 158 -8.56 -1.85 -13.49
C ILE A 158 -8.00 -3.05 -12.74
N VAL A 159 -8.68 -4.19 -12.84
CA VAL A 159 -8.22 -5.49 -12.33
C VAL A 159 -8.25 -6.52 -13.44
N ILE A 160 -7.40 -7.53 -13.33
CA ILE A 160 -7.37 -8.66 -14.26
C ILE A 160 -7.89 -9.87 -13.51
N VAL A 161 -9.00 -10.43 -13.98
CA VAL A 161 -9.69 -11.56 -13.34
C VAL A 161 -9.93 -12.68 -14.35
N PRO A 162 -10.06 -13.94 -13.90
CA PRO A 162 -10.50 -15.03 -14.76
C PRO A 162 -11.84 -14.71 -15.46
N VAL A 163 -11.98 -15.15 -16.71
CA VAL A 163 -13.28 -15.12 -17.40
C VAL A 163 -14.26 -16.06 -16.70
N ASP A 164 -13.76 -17.22 -16.27
CA ASP A 164 -14.49 -18.27 -15.59
C ASP A 164 -13.70 -18.73 -14.36
N ALA A 165 -14.27 -18.56 -13.17
CA ALA A 165 -13.64 -18.93 -11.91
C ALA A 165 -13.56 -20.46 -11.69
N SER A 166 -14.29 -21.24 -12.49
CA SER A 166 -14.24 -22.71 -12.45
C SER A 166 -13.11 -23.30 -13.33
N GLU A 167 -12.41 -22.46 -14.11
CA GLU A 167 -11.37 -22.90 -15.03
C GLU A 167 -10.08 -23.31 -14.29
N THR A 168 -9.69 -24.59 -14.40
CA THR A 168 -8.46 -25.12 -13.79
C THR A 168 -7.64 -25.93 -14.79
N PRO A 169 -6.44 -25.48 -15.22
CA PRO A 169 -5.81 -24.19 -14.92
C PRO A 169 -6.48 -23.02 -15.67
N ILE A 170 -6.47 -21.82 -15.09
CA ILE A 170 -7.02 -20.61 -15.71
C ILE A 170 -6.28 -20.30 -17.02
N GLN A 171 -7.01 -20.23 -18.13
CA GLN A 171 -6.50 -19.90 -19.46
C GLN A 171 -6.97 -18.55 -19.94
N ARG A 172 -8.21 -18.17 -19.57
CA ARG A 172 -8.87 -16.98 -20.07
C ARG A 172 -8.97 -15.92 -18.99
N TRP A 173 -8.56 -14.72 -19.32
CA TRP A 173 -8.56 -13.58 -18.44
C TRP A 173 -9.35 -12.45 -19.06
N ARG A 174 -10.05 -11.67 -18.25
CA ARG A 174 -10.69 -10.43 -18.65
C ARG A 174 -10.19 -9.28 -17.80
N CYS A 175 -10.39 -8.07 -18.31
CA CYS A 175 -10.15 -6.88 -17.54
C CYS A 175 -11.45 -6.21 -17.13
N ASP A 176 -11.58 -5.97 -15.83
CA ASP A 176 -12.72 -5.29 -15.24
C ASP A 176 -12.28 -3.93 -14.69
N PHE A 177 -13.14 -2.92 -14.89
CA PHE A 177 -12.94 -1.58 -14.34
C PHE A 177 -13.49 -1.49 -12.92
N MET A 178 -12.70 -0.87 -12.04
CA MET A 178 -13.01 -0.71 -10.62
C MET A 178 -13.75 0.60 -10.30
N SER A 179 -13.98 1.43 -11.32
CA SER A 179 -14.60 2.74 -11.16
C SER A 179 -15.53 3.02 -12.34
N ALA A 180 -16.77 3.43 -12.04
CA ALA A 180 -17.82 3.65 -13.05
C ALA A 180 -17.58 4.93 -13.88
N ASP A 181 -16.78 5.85 -13.36
CA ASP A 181 -16.37 7.10 -14.00
C ASP A 181 -15.32 6.89 -15.12
N LEU A 182 -14.70 5.71 -15.19
CA LEU A 182 -13.85 5.28 -16.31
C LEU A 182 -14.73 4.97 -17.51
N THR A 183 -15.34 6.01 -18.07
CA THR A 183 -16.10 5.95 -19.31
C THR A 183 -15.19 5.58 -20.47
N LEU A 184 -15.75 4.88 -21.47
CA LEU A 184 -15.09 4.45 -22.71
C LEU A 184 -14.31 5.60 -23.38
N GLU A 185 -14.80 6.83 -23.26
CA GLU A 185 -14.21 8.01 -23.92
C GLU A 185 -12.78 8.30 -23.44
N GLN A 186 -12.45 7.99 -22.18
CA GLN A 186 -11.09 8.18 -21.64
C GLN A 186 -10.12 7.05 -22.01
N THR A 187 -10.61 5.89 -22.47
CA THR A 187 -9.78 4.77 -22.94
C THR A 187 -9.53 4.80 -24.45
N CYS A 188 -10.36 5.53 -25.21
CA CYS A 188 -10.39 5.51 -26.67
C CYS A 188 -9.40 6.45 -27.39
N GLN A 189 -8.67 7.34 -26.72
CA GLN A 189 -7.71 8.23 -27.39
C GLN A 189 -6.28 7.67 -27.49
N LEU A 190 -6.11 6.36 -27.37
CA LEU A 190 -4.84 5.72 -27.73
C LEU A 190 -4.69 5.79 -29.25
N HIS A 191 -3.80 6.67 -29.72
CA HIS A 191 -3.40 6.94 -31.12
C HIS A 191 -2.92 5.73 -31.95
N THR A 192 -3.08 4.51 -31.46
CA THR A 192 -2.83 3.30 -32.21
C THR A 192 -4.12 2.95 -32.95
N GLY A 193 -4.14 2.94 -34.29
CA GLY A 193 -5.32 2.60 -35.12
C GLY A 193 -5.85 1.16 -34.96
N VAL A 194 -5.90 0.63 -33.74
CA VAL A 194 -6.59 -0.59 -33.34
C VAL A 194 -8.01 -0.17 -32.96
N PRO A 195 -9.03 -0.51 -33.78
CA PRO A 195 -10.42 -0.22 -33.46
C PRO A 195 -10.83 -1.02 -32.22
N GLY A 196 -11.40 -0.34 -31.21
CA GLY A 196 -11.90 -0.97 -29.99
C GLY A 196 -11.00 -0.72 -28.79
N GLY A 197 -11.17 0.45 -28.16
CA GLY A 197 -10.55 0.74 -26.87
C GLY A 197 -10.91 -0.31 -25.82
N MET A 198 -10.12 -0.37 -24.75
CA MET A 198 -10.30 -1.30 -23.66
C MET A 198 -11.69 -1.14 -23.03
N GLN A 199 -12.47 -2.21 -22.94
CA GLN A 199 -13.83 -2.20 -22.39
C GLN A 199 -13.89 -3.01 -21.08
N HIS A 200 -14.83 -2.65 -20.21
CA HIS A 200 -15.13 -3.46 -19.02
C HIS A 200 -15.57 -4.86 -19.44
N GLY A 201 -14.97 -5.89 -18.84
CA GLY A 201 -15.24 -7.29 -19.14
C GLY A 201 -14.57 -7.81 -20.41
N MET A 202 -13.73 -7.01 -21.06
CA MET A 202 -13.02 -7.42 -22.27
C MET A 202 -12.04 -8.55 -21.97
N GLU A 203 -12.16 -9.65 -22.72
CA GLU A 203 -11.22 -10.76 -22.68
C GLU A 203 -9.84 -10.31 -23.20
N LEU A 204 -8.80 -10.67 -22.46
CA LEU A 204 -7.42 -10.32 -22.75
C LEU A 204 -6.77 -11.39 -23.62
N VAL A 205 -6.10 -10.95 -24.67
CA VAL A 205 -5.30 -11.82 -25.53
C VAL A 205 -3.82 -11.70 -25.14
N PHE A 206 -3.24 -12.79 -24.64
CA PHE A 206 -1.81 -12.84 -24.34
C PHE A 206 -1.03 -13.27 -25.58
N PHE A 207 -0.02 -12.48 -25.95
CA PHE A 207 0.81 -12.72 -27.14
C PHE A 207 1.79 -13.91 -27.02
N ASN A 208 1.90 -14.52 -25.84
CA ASN A 208 2.77 -15.66 -25.58
C ASN A 208 2.07 -16.67 -24.66
N GLU A 209 2.71 -17.80 -24.38
CA GLU A 209 2.19 -18.83 -23.45
C GLU A 209 2.40 -18.47 -21.96
N LYS A 210 3.13 -17.39 -21.66
CA LYS A 210 3.40 -16.96 -20.28
C LYS A 210 2.15 -16.30 -19.70
N ARG A 211 1.33 -17.09 -19.02
CA ARG A 211 0.16 -16.60 -18.28
C ARG A 211 0.59 -15.96 -16.95
N PRO A 212 -0.10 -14.91 -16.50
CA PRO A 212 0.14 -14.33 -15.19
C PRO A 212 -0.16 -15.36 -14.10
N VAL A 213 0.63 -15.34 -13.02
CA VAL A 213 0.38 -16.23 -11.88
C VAL A 213 -0.90 -15.79 -11.15
N PRO A 214 -1.92 -16.66 -11.03
CA PRO A 214 -3.22 -16.28 -10.44
C PRO A 214 -3.14 -15.65 -9.06
N ARG A 215 -2.23 -16.13 -8.20
CA ARG A 215 -2.07 -15.64 -6.82
C ARG A 215 -1.70 -14.15 -6.74
N LEU A 216 -0.92 -13.65 -7.69
CA LEU A 216 -0.48 -12.24 -7.70
C LEU A 216 -1.57 -11.33 -8.24
N LEU A 217 -2.31 -11.79 -9.26
CA LEU A 217 -3.50 -11.09 -9.73
C LEU A 217 -4.60 -11.07 -8.67
N TYR A 218 -4.72 -12.14 -7.90
CA TYR A 218 -5.62 -12.17 -6.75
C TYR A 218 -5.22 -11.15 -5.68
N LEU A 219 -3.94 -11.08 -5.32
CA LEU A 219 -3.44 -10.04 -4.39
C LEU A 219 -3.73 -8.63 -4.91
N HIS A 220 -3.44 -8.37 -6.18
CA HIS A 220 -3.76 -7.10 -6.83
C HIS A 220 -5.25 -6.77 -6.77
N PHE A 221 -6.11 -7.76 -7.03
CA PHE A 221 -7.56 -7.63 -6.95
C PHE A 221 -8.04 -7.25 -5.54
N ILE A 222 -7.55 -7.92 -4.48
CA ILE A 222 -7.90 -7.59 -3.09
C ILE A 222 -7.45 -6.17 -2.74
N MET A 223 -6.21 -5.82 -3.10
CA MET A 223 -5.68 -4.47 -2.91
C MET A 223 -6.54 -3.43 -3.64
N ALA A 224 -7.00 -3.74 -4.86
CA ALA A 224 -7.85 -2.84 -5.62
C ALA A 224 -9.19 -2.59 -4.93
N LEU A 225 -9.86 -3.65 -4.46
CA LEU A 225 -11.12 -3.55 -3.74
C LEU A 225 -10.98 -2.70 -2.46
N ALA A 226 -9.91 -2.93 -1.69
CA ALA A 226 -9.62 -2.14 -0.50
C ALA A 226 -9.39 -0.67 -0.86
N ARG A 227 -8.60 -0.40 -1.92
CA ARG A 227 -8.23 0.97 -2.31
C ARG A 227 -9.41 1.79 -2.82
N ILE A 228 -10.27 1.23 -3.68
CA ILE A 228 -11.44 1.98 -4.19
C ILE A 228 -12.42 2.35 -3.07
N LYS A 229 -12.49 1.51 -2.03
CA LYS A 229 -13.31 1.75 -0.85
C LYS A 229 -12.71 2.83 0.04
N ASP A 230 -11.41 2.73 0.35
CA ASP A 230 -10.66 3.72 1.14
C ASP A 230 -10.76 5.12 0.52
N LEU A 231 -10.59 5.21 -0.80
CA LEU A 231 -10.75 6.46 -1.56
C LEU A 231 -12.21 6.92 -1.72
N ARG A 232 -13.19 6.14 -1.26
CA ARG A 232 -14.64 6.36 -1.46
C ARG A 232 -15.00 6.65 -2.92
N ARG A 233 -14.39 5.94 -3.86
CA ARG A 233 -14.63 6.16 -5.29
C ARG A 233 -16.12 5.94 -5.63
N PRO A 234 -16.73 6.78 -6.48
CA PRO A 234 -18.12 6.58 -6.89
C PRO A 234 -18.36 5.17 -7.45
N GLY A 235 -19.42 4.49 -6.97
CA GLY A 235 -19.77 3.14 -7.41
C GLY A 235 -18.97 2.00 -6.76
N TRP A 236 -18.09 2.27 -5.77
CA TRP A 236 -17.31 1.22 -5.11
C TRP A 236 -18.19 0.10 -4.51
N LYS A 237 -19.37 0.44 -3.98
CA LYS A 237 -20.33 -0.53 -3.43
C LYS A 237 -20.85 -1.49 -4.50
N ASP A 238 -21.12 -0.99 -5.70
CA ASP A 238 -21.61 -1.79 -6.82
C ASP A 238 -20.52 -2.75 -7.33
N VAL A 239 -19.27 -2.28 -7.35
CA VAL A 239 -18.10 -3.12 -7.67
C VAL A 239 -17.95 -4.24 -6.65
N TRP A 240 -18.03 -3.93 -5.36
CA TRP A 240 -17.98 -4.92 -4.29
C TRP A 240 -19.14 -5.93 -4.37
N ALA A 241 -20.37 -5.45 -4.55
CA ALA A 241 -21.55 -6.31 -4.65
C ALA A 241 -21.45 -7.32 -5.81
N ARG A 242 -20.88 -6.90 -6.94
CA ARG A 242 -20.63 -7.77 -8.11
C ARG A 242 -19.77 -8.97 -7.77
N TYR A 243 -18.64 -8.75 -7.09
CA TYR A 243 -17.71 -9.82 -6.73
C TYR A 243 -18.10 -10.60 -5.47
N HIS A 244 -19.05 -10.08 -4.70
CA HIS A 244 -19.67 -10.84 -3.62
C HIS A 244 -20.59 -11.95 -4.18
N GLN A 245 -21.28 -11.69 -5.29
CA GLN A 245 -22.18 -12.68 -5.90
C GLN A 245 -21.45 -13.71 -6.75
N GLN A 246 -20.33 -13.31 -7.37
CA GLN A 246 -19.53 -14.17 -8.24
C GLN A 246 -18.06 -14.06 -7.84
N PRO A 247 -17.51 -15.08 -7.15
CA PRO A 247 -16.11 -15.07 -6.79
C PRO A 247 -15.27 -15.09 -8.08
N PRO A 248 -14.38 -14.10 -8.29
CA PRO A 248 -13.68 -13.98 -9.57
C PRO A 248 -12.58 -15.02 -9.74
N PHE A 249 -12.09 -15.63 -8.66
CA PHE A 249 -10.99 -16.59 -8.69
C PHE A 249 -11.44 -17.95 -8.12
N PRO A 250 -10.81 -19.06 -8.57
CA PRO A 250 -10.95 -20.37 -7.91
C PRO A 250 -10.55 -20.28 -6.43
N THR A 251 -11.00 -21.25 -5.62
CA THR A 251 -10.89 -21.23 -4.16
C THR A 251 -9.51 -20.70 -3.68
N PRO A 252 -9.47 -19.57 -2.93
CA PRO A 252 -8.25 -18.83 -2.64
C PRO A 252 -7.26 -19.54 -1.71
N CYS A 253 -7.64 -20.68 -1.12
CA CYS A 253 -6.84 -21.45 -0.18
C CYS A 253 -5.47 -21.89 -0.71
N ALA A 254 -5.25 -21.88 -2.03
CA ALA A 254 -3.93 -22.12 -2.63
C ALA A 254 -3.03 -20.85 -2.72
N TYR A 255 -3.57 -19.66 -2.45
CA TYR A 255 -2.95 -18.40 -2.90
C TYR A 255 -2.61 -17.41 -1.79
N MET A 256 -3.36 -17.35 -0.69
CA MET A 256 -3.12 -16.34 0.36
C MET A 256 -3.64 -16.79 1.72
N ARG A 257 -2.88 -16.49 2.79
CA ARG A 257 -3.29 -16.77 4.17
C ARG A 257 -4.35 -15.77 4.64
N LYS A 258 -5.36 -16.25 5.38
CA LYS A 258 -6.41 -15.42 6.00
C LYS A 258 -5.84 -14.24 6.81
N SER A 259 -4.76 -14.49 7.55
CA SER A 259 -4.08 -13.47 8.38
C SER A 259 -3.58 -12.26 7.59
N ILE A 260 -3.21 -12.45 6.32
CA ILE A 260 -2.71 -11.37 5.46
C ILE A 260 -3.87 -10.48 4.99
N ILE A 261 -5.00 -11.09 4.66
CA ILE A 261 -6.19 -10.34 4.25
C ILE A 261 -6.71 -9.52 5.44
N LEU A 262 -6.75 -10.14 6.63
CA LEU A 262 -7.07 -9.43 7.86
C LEU A 262 -6.07 -8.29 8.12
N ALA A 263 -4.76 -8.54 7.98
CA ALA A 263 -3.74 -7.51 8.15
C ALA A 263 -3.93 -6.34 7.16
N LEU A 264 -4.14 -6.63 5.88
CA LEU A 264 -4.43 -5.60 4.86
C LEU A 264 -5.65 -4.76 5.26
N VAL A 265 -6.72 -5.41 5.71
CA VAL A 265 -8.00 -4.73 5.99
C VAL A 265 -7.99 -3.93 7.29
N THR A 266 -7.32 -4.44 8.32
CA THR A 266 -7.02 -3.68 9.53
C THR A 266 -6.11 -2.49 9.20
N HIS A 267 -5.18 -2.65 8.27
CA HIS A 267 -4.27 -1.59 7.85
C HIS A 267 -4.97 -0.45 7.09
N PHE A 268 -6.06 -0.74 6.38
CA PHE A 268 -6.88 0.28 5.69
C PHE A 268 -7.96 0.93 6.58
N GLU A 269 -7.86 0.80 7.91
CA GLU A 269 -8.80 1.38 8.89
C GLU A 269 -10.28 1.16 8.52
N THR A 270 -10.60 0.02 7.90
CA THR A 270 -11.98 -0.25 7.51
C THR A 270 -12.86 -0.39 8.74
N VAL A 271 -14.07 0.19 8.69
CA VAL A 271 -14.98 0.27 9.84
C VAL A 271 -15.36 -1.14 10.31
N VAL A 272 -15.53 -1.33 11.62
CA VAL A 272 -15.86 -2.62 12.26
C VAL A 272 -17.01 -3.37 11.57
N ASP A 273 -18.09 -2.67 11.18
CA ASP A 273 -19.23 -3.27 10.47
C ASP A 273 -18.88 -3.82 9.09
N GLU A 274 -17.84 -3.26 8.47
CA GLU A 274 -17.37 -3.66 7.15
C GLU A 274 -16.29 -4.74 7.25
N MET A 275 -15.60 -4.83 8.39
CA MET A 275 -14.74 -5.96 8.74
C MET A 275 -15.57 -7.25 8.79
N LEU A 276 -16.78 -7.20 9.34
CA LEU A 276 -17.73 -8.33 9.32
C LEU A 276 -18.13 -8.74 7.89
N MET A 277 -18.30 -7.78 6.99
CA MET A 277 -18.66 -8.07 5.60
C MET A 277 -17.51 -8.76 4.87
N LEU A 278 -16.27 -8.33 5.13
CA LEU A 278 -15.10 -9.01 4.61
C LEU A 278 -14.87 -10.36 5.29
N GLU A 279 -15.03 -10.48 6.60
CA GLU A 279 -14.91 -11.75 7.31
C GLU A 279 -15.93 -12.77 6.82
N SER A 280 -17.16 -12.31 6.54
CA SER A 280 -18.20 -13.11 5.89
C SER A 280 -17.76 -13.54 4.48
N TRP A 281 -17.16 -12.62 3.71
CA TRP A 281 -16.60 -12.94 2.40
C TRP A 281 -15.44 -13.94 2.51
N ILE A 282 -14.50 -13.77 3.43
CA ILE A 282 -13.39 -14.71 3.69
C ILE A 282 -13.94 -16.08 4.13
N ALA A 283 -14.93 -16.11 5.01
CA ALA A 283 -15.55 -17.33 5.48
C ALA A 283 -16.30 -18.08 4.36
N GLY A 284 -16.95 -17.34 3.45
CA GLY A 284 -17.69 -17.91 2.33
C GLY A 284 -16.83 -18.35 1.14
N ASN A 285 -15.59 -17.86 1.03
CA ASN A 285 -14.72 -18.12 -0.13
C ASN A 285 -13.73 -19.26 0.06
N GLY A 286 -13.78 -20.01 1.18
CA GLY A 286 -12.98 -21.23 1.33
C GLY A 286 -11.48 -20.98 1.50
N PHE A 287 -11.08 -19.83 2.04
CA PHE A 287 -9.76 -19.68 2.65
C PHE A 287 -9.60 -20.76 3.72
N GLU A 288 -8.39 -21.34 3.85
CA GLU A 288 -8.14 -22.39 4.85
C GLU A 288 -8.76 -21.99 6.19
N VAL A 289 -9.55 -22.91 6.78
CA VAL A 289 -9.67 -22.95 8.24
C VAL A 289 -8.23 -22.97 8.72
N PRO A 290 -7.74 -21.91 9.39
CA PRO A 290 -6.35 -21.87 9.78
C PRO A 290 -6.05 -23.16 10.55
N LEU A 291 -4.89 -23.77 10.28
CA LEU A 291 -4.48 -25.05 10.90
C LEU A 291 -4.62 -25.04 12.44
N CYS A 292 -4.71 -23.84 13.05
CA CYS A 292 -5.47 -23.58 14.26
C CYS A 292 -6.34 -22.31 14.07
N PRO A 293 -7.63 -22.27 14.45
CA PRO A 293 -8.39 -21.03 14.58
C PRO A 293 -7.67 -20.11 15.57
N LEU A 294 -6.95 -19.13 15.03
CA LEU A 294 -6.48 -18.00 15.82
C LEU A 294 -7.72 -17.30 16.35
N THR A 295 -7.85 -17.27 17.66
CA THR A 295 -8.81 -16.42 18.35
C THR A 295 -8.61 -14.96 17.95
N ASP A 296 -9.62 -14.11 18.13
CA ASP A 296 -9.50 -12.68 17.82
C ASP A 296 -8.33 -12.04 18.58
N ALA A 297 -8.10 -12.48 19.82
CA ALA A 297 -6.95 -12.11 20.63
C ALA A 297 -5.62 -12.54 19.97
N GLU A 298 -5.53 -13.75 19.42
CA GLU A 298 -4.33 -14.22 18.73
C GLU A 298 -4.11 -13.57 17.36
N SER A 299 -5.17 -13.16 16.66
CA SER A 299 -5.08 -12.43 15.40
C SER A 299 -4.59 -10.99 15.63
N VAL A 300 -5.14 -10.32 16.65
CA VAL A 300 -4.65 -9.01 17.12
C VAL A 300 -3.22 -9.12 17.63
N GLU A 301 -2.90 -10.17 18.39
CA GLU A 301 -1.55 -10.45 18.88
C GLU A 301 -0.58 -10.77 17.73
N MET A 302 -1.01 -11.47 16.68
CA MET A 302 -0.19 -11.76 15.51
C MET A 302 0.06 -10.49 14.69
N ALA A 303 -0.95 -9.65 14.50
CA ALA A 303 -0.79 -8.33 13.87
C ALA A 303 0.13 -7.43 14.71
N ARG A 304 -0.02 -7.46 16.05
CA ARG A 304 0.85 -6.78 17.01
C ARG A 304 2.29 -7.32 16.94
N ARG A 305 2.50 -8.63 16.87
CA ARG A 305 3.82 -9.27 16.74
C ARG A 305 4.46 -9.04 15.39
N LEU A 306 3.69 -8.98 14.30
CA LEU A 306 4.19 -8.56 12.99
C LEU A 306 4.66 -7.11 13.03
N ARG A 307 3.88 -6.25 13.68
CA ARG A 307 4.24 -4.85 13.93
C ARG A 307 5.49 -4.74 14.81
N GLU A 308 5.53 -5.44 15.94
CA GLU A 308 6.68 -5.47 16.86
C GLU A 308 7.91 -6.11 16.23
N ALA A 309 7.77 -7.16 15.43
CA ALA A 309 8.91 -7.77 14.73
C ALA A 309 9.46 -6.84 13.64
N ALA A 310 8.60 -6.06 12.99
CA ALA A 310 9.02 -4.99 12.09
C ALA A 310 9.72 -3.86 12.88
N GLU A 311 9.19 -3.43 14.02
CA GLU A 311 9.77 -2.39 14.88
C GLU A 311 11.09 -2.83 15.54
N ILE A 312 11.19 -4.07 16.04
CA ILE A 312 12.41 -4.66 16.61
C ILE A 312 13.48 -4.79 15.52
N ARG A 313 13.13 -5.23 14.31
CA ARG A 313 14.07 -5.25 13.18
C ARG A 313 14.54 -3.86 12.81
N MET A 314 13.67 -2.86 12.80
CA MET A 314 14.05 -1.46 12.60
C MET A 314 15.02 -0.97 13.68
N LEU A 315 14.80 -1.32 14.95
CA LEU A 315 15.67 -0.94 16.07
C LEU A 315 17.03 -1.65 16.05
N ASP A 316 17.07 -2.94 15.71
CA ASP A 316 18.33 -3.69 15.55
C ASP A 316 19.14 -3.16 14.36
N GLU A 317 18.48 -2.79 13.25
CA GLU A 317 19.13 -2.19 12.09
C GLU A 317 19.63 -0.76 12.39
N GLU A 318 18.87 0.05 13.13
CA GLU A 318 19.32 1.37 13.59
C GLU A 318 20.55 1.25 14.53
N ARG A 319 20.58 0.23 15.38
CA ARG A 319 21.72 -0.07 16.26
C ARG A 319 22.96 -0.49 15.46
N GLN A 320 22.76 -1.24 14.38
CA GLN A 320 23.83 -1.72 13.51
C GLN A 320 24.42 -0.59 12.65
N ILE A 321 23.59 0.35 12.17
CA ILE A 321 24.02 1.55 11.46
C ILE A 321 24.84 2.48 12.39
N ARG A 322 24.42 2.63 13.65
CA ARG A 322 25.18 3.40 14.66
C ARG A 322 26.53 2.78 14.97
N LEU A 323 26.62 1.45 15.07
CA LEU A 323 27.89 0.76 15.30
C LEU A 323 28.88 0.96 14.13
N LEU A 324 28.40 0.92 12.89
CA LEU A 324 29.21 1.19 11.70
C LEU A 324 29.75 2.64 11.64
N HIS A 325 29.04 3.60 12.23
CA HIS A 325 29.47 5.00 12.31
C HIS A 325 30.49 5.26 13.44
N TYR A 326 30.56 4.41 14.47
CA TYR A 326 31.57 4.54 15.53
C TYR A 326 32.93 3.95 15.14
N GLU A 327 32.96 2.94 14.26
CA GLU A 327 34.23 2.34 13.79
C GLU A 327 35.00 3.21 12.80
N THR A 328 34.40 4.31 12.31
CA THR A 328 35.02 5.21 11.33
C THR A 328 35.67 6.46 11.95
N ASP A 329 35.54 6.70 13.25
CA ASP A 329 35.94 7.97 13.89
C ASP A 329 37.19 7.87 14.81
N ASP A 330 37.66 6.66 15.15
CA ASP A 330 38.79 6.47 16.11
C ASP A 330 40.19 6.45 15.46
N GLY A 331 40.32 6.88 14.20
CA GLY A 331 41.48 6.54 13.37
C GLY A 331 42.43 7.66 12.93
N THR A 332 42.31 8.91 13.39
CA THR A 332 43.27 9.97 13.01
C THR A 332 43.61 10.91 14.17
N GLY A 333 44.22 10.36 15.22
CA GLY A 333 45.07 11.14 16.11
C GLY A 333 46.39 11.45 15.40
N SER A 334 46.46 12.59 14.72
CA SER A 334 47.70 13.10 14.14
C SER A 334 48.67 13.50 15.27
N GLU A 335 49.72 12.70 15.46
CA GLU A 335 51.01 13.21 15.89
C GLU A 335 51.49 14.24 14.85
N SER A 336 51.73 15.47 15.31
CA SER A 336 52.42 16.48 14.53
C SER A 336 53.52 17.08 15.39
N ASP A 337 54.77 16.73 15.03
CA ASP A 337 56.01 17.44 15.34
C ASP A 337 56.07 18.82 14.67
#